data_AF-A0A7X5DCT9-F1
#
_entry.id   AF-A0A7X5DCT9-F1
#
_cell.length_a   1.000
_cell.length_b   1.000
_cell.length_c   1.000
_cell.angle_alpha   90.00
_cell.angle_beta   90.00
_cell.angle_gamma   90.00
#
_symmetry.space_group_name_H-M   'P 1'
#
loop_
_entity.id
_entity.type
_entity.pdbx_description
1 polymer ?
#
loop_
_entity_poly.entity_id
_entity_poly.type
_entity_poly.pdbx_seq_one_letter_code
_entity_poly.pdbx_strand_id
1 'polypeptide(L)'
;MEQKQHNLLEILERTEPALLDYQDWLNVGMALQYEGYSVRIWDEWSRRDAGRYHAGECERKWAGFSGRTQSPVTGGTIVQLARMQGWAPPASPDGDLGWDDPISWEGGSTGCRRPEIKEPGDGWDPAADLIAYLETLFDSTDNVGYVTTCFERDGKYTPNRGNCDRTAGKLIEELSHYKGGIGEVFGDYNPKVGAWIRFNPLDGKGCKDENVTDFRYALVESDSMGIDEQYEVIQRLELPVACLVHSGKKSLHAIVHIDAGNHAEYRQRVDFLYDICRKSGLSIDKQNRNPSRLSRMPGVLRDGRKQFLIGTHIGRESFKDWKEWIESVRDDLPDPESLEAVWDCLPKLSPPLIDGVLRQGHKMLIAGPSKAGKSFALIELCIAIAEGREWLSWQCTKGKV
;
A
#
# COMPACT_ATOMS: atom_id res chain seq x y z
N MET A 1 24.81 9.50 -11.71
CA MET A 1 25.30 9.29 -10.33
C MET A 1 25.89 10.57 -9.76
N GLU A 2 26.71 11.32 -10.50
CA GLU A 2 27.32 12.60 -10.04
C GLU A 2 26.32 13.68 -9.58
N GLN A 3 25.21 13.91 -10.30
CA GLN A 3 24.19 14.90 -9.88
C GLN A 3 23.47 14.54 -8.56
N LYS A 4 23.27 13.24 -8.31
CA LYS A 4 22.65 12.74 -7.07
C LYS A 4 23.62 12.88 -5.90
N GLN A 5 24.92 12.79 -6.20
CA GLN A 5 25.97 12.96 -5.19
C GLN A 5 26.20 14.43 -4.80
N HIS A 6 26.15 15.36 -5.75
CA HIS A 6 26.28 16.78 -5.45
C HIS A 6 25.14 17.34 -4.57
N ASN A 7 23.90 16.85 -4.75
CA ASN A 7 22.74 17.33 -4.00
C ASN A 7 22.80 16.92 -2.50
N LEU A 8 23.25 15.70 -2.19
CA LEU A 8 23.28 15.25 -0.79
C LEU A 8 24.34 15.98 0.06
N LEU A 9 25.46 16.37 -0.55
CA LEU A 9 26.49 17.16 0.14
C LEU A 9 26.01 18.58 0.46
N GLU A 10 25.28 19.23 -0.47
CA GLU A 10 24.67 20.54 -0.22
C GLU A 10 23.63 20.50 0.92
N ILE A 11 22.88 19.41 1.02
CA ILE A 11 21.91 19.18 2.11
C ILE A 11 22.65 18.91 3.43
N LEU A 12 23.69 18.09 3.39
CA LEU A 12 24.52 17.77 4.56
C LEU A 12 25.19 19.03 5.12
N GLU A 13 25.70 19.92 4.26
CA GLU A 13 26.27 21.20 4.68
C GLU A 13 25.26 22.08 5.43
N ARG A 14 23.99 22.02 5.06
CA ARG A 14 22.91 22.78 5.72
C ARG A 14 22.34 22.12 6.97
N THR A 15 22.78 20.90 7.27
CA THR A 15 22.43 20.19 8.50
C THR A 15 23.51 20.44 9.55
N GLU A 16 23.15 21.04 10.68
CA GLU A 16 24.01 21.33 11.81
C GLU A 16 24.19 20.08 12.70
N PRO A 17 25.40 19.50 12.80
CA PRO A 17 25.66 18.31 13.63
C PRO A 17 25.40 18.52 15.13
N ALA A 18 25.61 19.74 15.64
CA ALA A 18 25.43 20.05 17.06
C ALA A 18 23.96 19.95 17.52
N LEU A 19 23.01 20.03 16.58
CA LEU A 19 21.57 19.90 16.86
C LEU A 19 21.07 18.46 16.80
N LEU A 20 21.89 17.51 16.32
CA LEU A 20 21.53 16.10 16.27
C LEU A 20 21.85 15.40 17.58
N ASP A 21 21.13 14.34 17.90
CA ASP A 21 21.55 13.42 18.95
C ASP A 21 22.66 12.46 18.46
N TYR A 22 23.21 11.65 19.37
CA TYR A 22 24.31 10.74 19.04
C TYR A 22 23.91 9.64 18.05
N GLN A 23 22.65 9.21 18.06
CA GLN A 23 22.16 8.17 17.16
C GLN A 23 21.95 8.72 15.75
N ASP A 24 21.38 9.92 15.62
CA ASP A 24 21.22 10.62 14.36
C ASP A 24 22.57 11.00 13.75
N TRP A 25 23.53 11.40 14.57
CA TRP A 25 24.91 11.61 14.14
C TRP A 25 25.53 10.33 13.55
N LEU A 26 25.31 9.16 14.16
CA LEU A 26 25.74 7.86 13.62
C LEU A 26 24.97 7.50 12.33
N ASN A 27 23.66 7.78 12.27
CA ASN A 27 22.82 7.52 11.11
C ASN A 27 23.29 8.32 9.88
N VAL A 28 23.74 9.57 10.06
CA VAL A 28 24.38 10.36 8.99
C VAL A 28 25.64 9.65 8.48
N GLY A 29 26.48 9.12 9.36
CA GLY A 29 27.66 8.33 8.97
C GLY A 29 27.31 7.06 8.19
N MET A 30 26.28 6.32 8.64
CA MET A 30 25.79 5.12 7.94
C MET A 30 25.20 5.46 6.57
N ALA A 31 24.40 6.52 6.47
CA ALA A 31 23.83 7.01 5.21
C ALA A 31 24.90 7.42 4.21
N LEU A 32 25.93 8.16 4.65
CA LEU A 32 27.05 8.54 3.79
C LEU A 32 27.85 7.32 3.32
N GLN A 33 28.07 6.32 4.18
CA GLN A 33 28.74 5.08 3.78
C GLN A 33 27.90 4.30 2.76
N TYR A 34 26.59 4.21 2.97
CA TYR A 34 25.67 3.52 2.06
C TYR A 34 25.60 4.17 0.68
N GLU A 35 25.61 5.50 0.62
CA GLU A 35 25.60 6.26 -0.64
C GLU A 35 26.99 6.33 -1.33
N GLY A 36 27.99 5.65 -0.76
CA GLY A 36 29.32 5.50 -1.35
C GLY A 36 30.28 6.67 -1.13
N TYR A 37 30.02 7.53 -0.13
CA TYR A 37 30.92 8.63 0.22
C TYR A 37 32.11 8.18 1.08
N SER A 38 33.12 9.05 1.15
CA SER A 38 34.28 8.84 2.02
C SER A 38 33.97 9.23 3.46
N VAL A 39 34.54 8.50 4.43
CA VAL A 39 34.54 8.86 5.86
C VAL A 39 35.04 10.28 6.12
N ARG A 40 35.90 10.81 5.24
CA ARG A 40 36.42 12.18 5.34
C ARG A 40 35.32 13.23 5.31
N ILE A 41 34.26 13.02 4.54
CA ILE A 41 33.13 13.95 4.44
C ILE A 41 32.36 13.97 5.77
N TRP A 42 32.14 12.81 6.38
CA TRP A 42 31.49 12.73 7.69
C TRP A 42 32.38 13.30 8.80
N ASP A 43 33.70 13.08 8.75
CA ASP A 43 34.66 13.65 9.70
C ASP A 43 34.70 15.18 9.61
N GLU A 44 34.81 15.73 8.40
CA GLU A 44 34.81 17.18 8.15
C GLU A 44 33.50 17.84 8.57
N TRP A 45 32.36 17.22 8.26
CA TRP A 45 31.05 17.68 8.71
C TRP A 45 30.93 17.64 10.24
N SER A 46 31.38 16.56 10.88
CA SER A 46 31.32 16.36 12.34
C SER A 46 32.19 17.35 13.11
N ARG A 47 33.27 17.89 12.52
CA ARG A 47 34.12 18.91 13.16
C ARG A 47 33.38 20.20 13.53
N ARG A 48 32.23 20.47 12.91
CA ARG A 48 31.40 21.64 13.24
C ARG A 48 30.72 21.52 14.61
N ASP A 49 30.55 20.29 15.11
CA ASP A 49 30.18 20.02 16.50
C ASP A 49 31.44 19.84 17.36
N ALA A 50 32.08 20.96 17.73
CA ALA A 50 33.28 20.95 18.56
C ALA A 50 33.05 20.38 19.98
N GLY A 51 31.80 20.28 20.43
CA GLY A 51 31.44 19.73 21.74
C GLY A 51 31.45 18.20 21.77
N ARG A 52 31.08 17.57 20.65
CA ARG A 52 31.07 16.10 20.49
C ARG A 52 32.32 15.56 19.79
N TYR A 53 32.94 16.35 18.91
CA TYR A 53 33.97 15.85 18.00
C TYR A 53 35.28 15.48 18.70
N HIS A 54 35.77 14.26 18.42
CA HIS A 54 37.10 13.80 18.80
C HIS A 54 37.86 13.27 17.58
N ALA A 55 39.12 13.70 17.43
CA ALA A 55 39.96 13.30 16.30
C ALA A 55 40.12 11.76 16.24
N GLY A 56 39.82 11.18 15.07
CA GLY A 56 39.88 9.73 14.83
C GLY A 56 38.66 8.93 15.27
N GLU A 57 37.64 9.55 15.88
CA GLU A 57 36.43 8.84 16.29
C GLU A 57 35.57 8.40 15.10
N CYS A 58 35.38 9.28 14.11
CA CYS A 58 34.60 8.98 12.91
C CYS A 58 35.17 7.77 12.16
N GLU A 59 36.49 7.70 11.98
CA GLU A 59 37.16 6.57 11.31
C GLU A 59 36.94 5.24 12.04
N ARG A 60 37.06 5.26 13.38
CA ARG A 60 36.83 4.06 14.20
C ARG A 60 35.39 3.57 14.12
N LYS A 61 34.41 4.48 14.08
CA LYS A 61 32.98 4.14 13.95
C LYS A 61 32.62 3.67 12.54
N TRP A 62 33.21 4.31 11.52
CA TRP A 62 33.00 3.98 10.11
C TRP A 62 33.35 2.53 9.78
N ALA A 63 34.43 2.00 10.39
CA ALA A 63 34.82 0.60 10.24
C ALA A 63 33.81 -0.40 10.82
N GLY A 64 32.91 0.05 11.71
CA GLY A 64 31.86 -0.78 12.33
C GLY A 64 30.54 -0.80 11.57
N PHE A 65 30.35 0.06 10.57
CA PHE A 65 29.09 0.20 9.83
C PHE A 65 28.86 -0.88 8.76
N SER A 66 29.90 -1.63 8.39
CA SER A 66 29.85 -2.68 7.35
C SER A 66 29.13 -3.98 7.75
N GLY A 67 28.30 -3.96 8.79
CA GLY A 67 27.44 -5.08 9.16
C GLY A 67 26.17 -5.12 8.31
N ARG A 68 25.86 -6.27 7.69
CA ARG A 68 24.59 -6.48 6.96
C ARG A 68 23.40 -6.44 7.94
N THR A 69 22.73 -5.29 8.04
CA THR A 69 21.38 -5.16 8.61
C THR A 69 20.34 -5.30 7.50
N GLN A 70 19.18 -5.91 7.83
CA GLN A 70 18.05 -6.13 6.88
C GLN A 70 17.38 -4.83 6.40
N SER A 71 17.72 -3.68 6.98
CA SER A 71 17.21 -2.35 6.60
C SER A 71 18.34 -1.32 6.65
N PRO A 72 18.96 -0.95 5.52
CA PRO A 72 20.05 0.01 5.50
C PRO A 72 19.56 1.45 5.71
N VAL A 73 20.32 2.25 6.45
CA VAL A 73 20.12 3.70 6.55
C VAL A 73 20.64 4.35 5.26
N THR A 74 19.78 5.08 4.55
CA THR A 74 20.09 5.65 3.22
C THR A 74 20.20 7.17 3.25
N GLY A 75 20.60 7.81 2.14
CA GLY A 75 20.69 9.27 2.04
C GLY A 75 19.39 10.01 2.35
N GLY A 76 18.23 9.34 2.26
CA GLY A 76 16.93 9.90 2.68
C GLY A 76 16.91 10.36 4.15
N THR A 77 17.67 9.70 5.03
CA THR A 77 17.81 10.08 6.43
C THR A 77 18.46 11.45 6.59
N ILE A 78 19.47 11.79 5.77
CA ILE A 78 20.13 13.11 5.81
C ILE A 78 19.16 14.21 5.36
N VAL A 79 18.35 13.94 4.32
CA VAL A 79 17.32 14.89 3.85
C VAL A 79 16.24 15.12 4.91
N GLN A 80 15.82 14.06 5.60
CA GLN A 80 14.85 14.15 6.69
C GLN A 80 15.39 14.97 7.87
N LEU A 81 16.63 14.72 8.29
CA LEU A 81 17.29 15.49 9.35
C LEU A 81 17.48 16.96 8.98
N ALA A 82 17.83 17.26 7.73
CA ALA A 82 17.90 18.63 7.23
C ALA A 82 16.53 19.33 7.33
N ARG A 83 15.44 18.66 6.93
CA ARG A 83 14.06 19.20 7.02
C ARG A 83 13.65 19.49 8.45
N MET A 84 14.00 18.60 9.40
CA MET A 84 13.75 18.83 10.82
C MET A 84 14.49 20.06 11.36
N GLN A 85 15.61 20.43 10.74
CA GLN A 85 16.36 21.65 11.05
C GLN A 85 15.92 22.87 10.21
N GLY A 86 14.76 22.80 9.54
CA GLY A 86 14.19 23.92 8.79
C GLY A 86 14.72 24.05 7.35
N TRP A 87 15.43 23.05 6.82
CA TRP A 87 15.77 23.02 5.41
C TRP A 87 14.51 22.74 4.57
N ALA A 88 14.10 23.72 3.77
CA ALA A 88 13.10 23.55 2.73
C ALA A 88 13.78 23.54 1.34
N PRO A 89 13.33 22.71 0.39
CA PRO A 89 13.79 22.82 -0.98
C PRO A 89 13.44 24.22 -1.53
N PRO A 90 14.27 24.83 -2.38
CA PRO A 90 14.00 26.15 -2.94
C PRO A 90 12.65 26.16 -3.67
N ALA A 91 11.82 27.16 -3.34
CA ALA A 91 10.47 27.32 -3.86
C ALA A 91 10.47 27.50 -5.39
N SER A 92 9.59 26.78 -6.07
CA SER A 92 9.26 27.02 -7.48
C SER A 92 8.45 28.31 -7.65
N PRO A 93 8.54 29.01 -8.80
CA PRO A 93 8.01 30.36 -8.98
C PRO A 93 6.48 30.50 -9.14
N ASP A 94 5.68 29.54 -8.69
CA ASP A 94 4.22 29.55 -8.86
C ASP A 94 3.52 29.46 -7.49
N GLY A 95 2.59 30.38 -7.28
CA GLY A 95 2.07 30.83 -5.99
C GLY A 95 1.22 29.82 -5.20
N ASP A 96 1.23 30.03 -3.88
CA ASP A 96 0.53 29.27 -2.85
C ASP A 96 -0.97 29.10 -3.11
N LEU A 97 -1.45 27.87 -2.90
CA LEU A 97 -2.87 27.52 -2.78
C LEU A 97 -3.21 27.29 -1.30
N GLY A 98 -4.36 27.80 -0.87
CA GLY A 98 -4.86 27.61 0.49
C GLY A 98 -5.47 26.22 0.67
N TRP A 99 -5.49 25.72 1.91
CA TRP A 99 -5.93 24.37 2.29
C TRP A 99 -7.39 24.03 1.96
N ASP A 100 -8.21 25.01 1.59
CA ASP A 100 -9.62 24.83 1.19
C ASP A 100 -9.87 24.98 -0.31
N ASP A 101 -8.83 25.15 -1.15
CA ASP A 101 -9.03 25.35 -2.58
C ASP A 101 -9.33 24.01 -3.31
N PRO A 102 -10.39 23.94 -4.14
CA PRO A 102 -10.70 22.74 -4.92
C PRO A 102 -9.60 22.48 -5.95
N ILE A 103 -9.01 21.29 -5.87
CA ILE A 103 -7.97 20.81 -6.79
C ILE A 103 -8.51 20.81 -8.22
N SER A 104 -8.12 21.82 -9.00
CA SER A 104 -8.27 21.83 -10.45
C SER A 104 -6.89 21.69 -11.08
N TRP A 105 -6.63 20.53 -11.70
CA TRP A 105 -5.37 20.25 -12.38
C TRP A 105 -5.47 20.64 -13.86
N GLU A 106 -5.15 21.89 -14.17
CA GLU A 106 -4.59 22.21 -15.48
C GLU A 106 -3.07 22.42 -15.36
N GLY A 107 -2.34 21.35 -15.72
CA GLY A 107 -1.01 21.33 -16.34
C GLY A 107 0.14 22.18 -15.77
N GLY A 108 1.08 21.52 -15.08
CA GLY A 108 2.44 22.04 -14.85
C GLY A 108 3.43 20.94 -14.49
N SER A 109 4.20 20.44 -15.46
CA SER A 109 5.11 19.29 -15.34
C SER A 109 6.48 19.67 -14.76
N THR A 110 6.83 19.14 -13.58
CA THR A 110 8.23 19.06 -13.11
C THR A 110 8.68 17.62 -12.91
N GLY A 111 9.24 17.04 -13.97
CA GLY A 111 10.49 16.25 -13.97
C GLY A 111 10.63 14.96 -13.16
N CYS A 112 9.68 14.55 -12.32
CA CYS A 112 9.66 13.18 -11.80
C CYS A 112 9.07 12.30 -12.90
N ARG A 113 9.88 11.42 -13.50
CA ARG A 113 9.38 10.53 -14.55
C ARG A 113 8.29 9.67 -13.93
N ARG A 114 7.03 9.98 -14.25
CA ARG A 114 5.87 9.15 -13.88
C ARG A 114 6.22 7.71 -14.25
N PRO A 115 5.94 6.72 -13.38
CA PRO A 115 6.14 5.34 -13.76
C PRO A 115 5.30 5.10 -15.02
N GLU A 116 5.97 4.96 -16.15
CA GLU A 116 5.34 5.01 -17.47
C GLU A 116 5.10 3.58 -17.92
N ILE A 117 3.84 3.24 -18.18
CA ILE A 117 3.48 1.93 -18.71
C ILE A 117 3.93 1.89 -20.17
N LYS A 118 4.94 1.06 -20.45
CA LYS A 118 5.41 0.85 -21.82
C LYS A 118 4.53 -0.16 -22.52
N GLU A 119 3.88 0.28 -23.60
CA GLU A 119 3.15 -0.63 -24.46
C GLU A 119 4.13 -1.61 -25.14
N PRO A 120 3.79 -2.90 -25.28
CA PRO A 120 4.64 -3.88 -25.92
C PRO A 120 4.96 -3.49 -27.37
N GLY A 121 6.20 -3.65 -27.81
CA GLY A 121 6.64 -3.38 -29.18
C GLY A 121 6.20 -4.46 -30.20
N ASP A 122 6.83 -4.47 -31.36
CA ASP A 122 6.49 -5.38 -32.48
C ASP A 122 6.75 -6.87 -32.17
N GLY A 123 7.63 -7.16 -31.20
CA GLY A 123 7.92 -8.52 -30.72
C GLY A 123 7.03 -8.99 -29.57
N TRP A 124 5.84 -8.40 -29.38
CA TRP A 124 4.90 -8.82 -28.34
C TRP A 124 4.46 -10.26 -28.56
N ASP A 125 4.66 -11.11 -27.56
CA ASP A 125 4.15 -12.48 -27.51
C ASP A 125 2.85 -12.49 -26.71
N PRO A 126 1.68 -12.53 -27.37
CA PRO A 126 0.41 -12.44 -26.69
C PRO A 126 0.10 -13.71 -25.87
N ALA A 127 0.65 -14.86 -26.27
CA ALA A 127 0.46 -16.11 -25.56
C ALA A 127 1.30 -16.15 -24.28
N ALA A 128 2.52 -15.60 -24.29
CA ALA A 128 3.34 -15.48 -23.11
C ALA A 128 2.66 -14.64 -22.01
N ASP A 129 2.05 -13.51 -22.37
CA ASP A 129 1.27 -12.68 -21.43
C ASP A 129 0.13 -13.47 -20.79
N LEU A 130 -0.60 -14.24 -21.59
CA LEU A 130 -1.73 -15.03 -21.13
C LEU A 130 -1.31 -16.23 -20.28
N ILE A 131 -0.22 -16.91 -20.64
CA ILE A 131 0.36 -18.00 -19.85
C ILE A 131 0.80 -17.46 -18.48
N ALA A 132 1.56 -16.37 -18.45
CA ALA A 132 2.00 -15.74 -17.21
C ALA A 132 0.81 -15.32 -16.33
N TYR A 133 -0.26 -14.79 -16.93
CA TYR A 133 -1.49 -14.46 -16.23
C TYR A 133 -2.15 -15.70 -15.60
N LEU A 134 -2.24 -16.81 -16.35
CA LEU A 134 -2.82 -18.06 -15.88
C LEU A 134 -1.99 -18.68 -14.76
N GLU A 135 -0.67 -18.77 -14.93
CA GLU A 135 0.26 -19.32 -13.94
C GLU A 135 0.30 -18.52 -12.64
N THR A 136 0.07 -17.20 -12.73
CA THR A 136 0.09 -16.32 -11.54
C THR A 136 -1.20 -16.45 -10.72
N LEU A 137 -2.36 -16.59 -11.38
CA LEU A 137 -3.64 -16.54 -10.68
C LEU A 137 -4.22 -17.91 -10.30
N PHE A 138 -3.86 -18.97 -11.04
CA PHE A 138 -4.55 -20.26 -10.96
C PHE A 138 -3.59 -21.41 -10.68
N ASP A 139 -4.09 -22.40 -9.95
CA ASP A 139 -3.49 -23.72 -9.90
C ASP A 139 -3.80 -24.48 -11.20
N SER A 140 -2.96 -25.44 -11.59
CA SER A 140 -3.11 -26.18 -12.85
C SER A 140 -4.44 -26.94 -12.98
N THR A 141 -5.06 -27.28 -11.84
CA THR A 141 -6.36 -27.96 -11.77
C THR A 141 -7.56 -27.03 -11.70
N ASP A 142 -7.35 -25.73 -11.56
CA ASP A 142 -8.45 -24.76 -11.42
C ASP A 142 -9.15 -24.53 -12.76
N ASN A 143 -10.49 -24.58 -12.75
CA ASN A 143 -11.28 -24.22 -13.91
C ASN A 143 -11.29 -22.69 -14.12
N VAL A 144 -10.98 -22.27 -15.34
CA VAL A 144 -10.84 -20.85 -15.69
C VAL A 144 -12.06 -20.39 -16.49
N GLY A 145 -12.68 -19.31 -16.04
CA GLY A 145 -13.78 -18.68 -16.75
C GLY A 145 -13.30 -17.67 -17.80
N TYR A 146 -13.71 -17.78 -19.06
CA TYR A 146 -13.35 -16.80 -20.10
C TYR A 146 -14.51 -16.57 -21.08
N VAL A 147 -14.49 -15.40 -21.74
CA VAL A 147 -15.52 -14.97 -22.69
C VAL A 147 -14.85 -14.37 -23.92
N THR A 148 -15.04 -15.01 -25.07
CA THR A 148 -14.60 -14.53 -26.39
C THR A 148 -15.75 -14.04 -27.26
N THR A 149 -17.00 -14.38 -26.90
CA THR A 149 -18.20 -14.02 -27.66
C THR A 149 -19.06 -12.97 -26.95
N CYS A 150 -19.67 -12.08 -27.72
CA CYS A 150 -20.55 -11.02 -27.24
C CYS A 150 -21.78 -10.89 -28.13
N PHE A 151 -22.87 -10.33 -27.59
CA PHE A 151 -24.02 -9.88 -28.38
C PHE A 151 -24.05 -8.35 -28.42
N GLU A 152 -24.52 -7.81 -29.54
CA GLU A 152 -24.72 -6.38 -29.72
C GLU A 152 -26.18 -6.03 -29.43
N ARG A 153 -26.40 -5.04 -28.56
CA ARG A 153 -27.71 -4.49 -28.29
C ARG A 153 -27.59 -2.97 -28.19
N ASP A 154 -28.35 -2.26 -29.01
CA ASP A 154 -28.37 -0.78 -29.04
C ASP A 154 -26.97 -0.16 -29.22
N GLY A 155 -26.12 -0.78 -30.07
CA GLY A 155 -24.74 -0.35 -30.30
C GLY A 155 -23.75 -0.65 -29.16
N LYS A 156 -24.22 -1.30 -28.08
CA LYS A 156 -23.39 -1.73 -26.95
C LYS A 156 -23.16 -3.24 -27.02
N TYR A 157 -21.89 -3.64 -26.99
CA TYR A 157 -21.50 -5.04 -26.91
C TYR A 157 -21.52 -5.51 -25.45
N THR A 158 -22.22 -6.62 -25.21
CA THR A 158 -22.30 -7.26 -23.89
C THR A 158 -21.72 -8.67 -23.97
N PRO A 159 -20.81 -9.06 -23.05
CA PRO A 159 -20.26 -10.42 -23.03
C PRO A 159 -21.35 -11.47 -22.80
N ASN A 160 -21.18 -12.64 -23.41
CA ASN A 160 -21.99 -13.81 -23.11
C ASN A 160 -21.63 -14.41 -21.74
N ARG A 161 -22.33 -15.49 -21.35
CA ARG A 161 -22.04 -16.25 -20.11
C ARG A 161 -20.55 -16.66 -20.01
N GLY A 162 -19.95 -17.01 -21.15
CA GLY A 162 -18.58 -17.53 -21.24
C GLY A 162 -18.50 -19.04 -21.08
N ASN A 163 -17.27 -19.51 -21.10
CA ASN A 163 -16.87 -20.89 -20.88
C ASN A 163 -16.20 -21.00 -19.50
N CYS A 164 -16.21 -22.20 -18.91
CA CYS A 164 -15.52 -22.51 -17.65
C CYS A 164 -15.13 -24.00 -17.55
N ASP A 165 -15.14 -24.72 -18.67
CA ASP A 165 -15.03 -26.17 -18.74
C ASP A 165 -13.58 -26.70 -18.68
N ARG A 166 -12.59 -25.83 -18.92
CA ARG A 166 -11.17 -26.19 -18.97
C ARG A 166 -10.38 -25.64 -17.79
N THR A 167 -9.38 -26.41 -17.37
CA THR A 167 -8.46 -26.00 -16.31
C THR A 167 -7.34 -25.12 -16.83
N ALA A 168 -6.71 -24.33 -15.96
CA ALA A 168 -5.55 -23.51 -16.31
C ALA A 168 -4.44 -24.34 -16.94
N GLY A 169 -4.12 -25.51 -16.38
CA GLY A 169 -3.09 -26.41 -16.90
C GLY A 169 -3.39 -26.87 -18.33
N LYS A 170 -4.66 -27.21 -18.63
CA LYS A 170 -5.08 -27.59 -19.98
C LYS A 170 -4.97 -26.42 -20.96
N LEU A 171 -5.38 -25.21 -20.55
CA LEU A 171 -5.28 -24.02 -21.39
C LEU A 171 -3.82 -23.68 -21.72
N ILE A 172 -2.91 -23.78 -20.75
CA ILE A 172 -1.47 -23.54 -20.94
C ILE A 172 -0.86 -24.60 -21.88
N GLU A 173 -1.23 -25.88 -21.70
CA GLU A 173 -0.80 -26.96 -22.57
C GLU A 173 -1.26 -26.72 -24.02
N GLU A 174 -2.53 -26.37 -24.22
CA GLU A 174 -3.08 -26.08 -25.54
C GLU A 174 -2.41 -24.85 -26.18
N LEU A 175 -2.17 -23.77 -25.41
CA LEU A 175 -1.44 -22.59 -25.90
C LEU A 175 -0.02 -22.95 -26.36
N SER A 176 0.66 -23.81 -25.61
CA SER A 176 2.00 -24.30 -25.97
C SER A 176 1.95 -25.17 -27.23
N HIS A 177 0.95 -26.07 -27.33
CA HIS A 177 0.76 -26.96 -28.46
C HIS A 177 0.50 -26.20 -29.77
N TYR A 178 -0.39 -25.21 -29.73
CA TYR A 178 -0.73 -24.37 -30.88
C TYR A 178 0.24 -23.20 -31.10
N LYS A 179 1.44 -23.24 -30.50
CA LYS A 179 2.50 -22.21 -30.65
C LYS A 179 1.99 -20.78 -30.40
N GLY A 180 1.15 -20.61 -29.40
CA GLY A 180 0.55 -19.33 -29.03
C GLY A 180 -0.71 -18.94 -29.80
N GLY A 181 -1.33 -19.88 -30.52
CA GLY A 181 -2.60 -19.67 -31.22
C GLY A 181 -3.79 -19.42 -30.27
N ILE A 182 -4.04 -18.15 -29.93
CA ILE A 182 -5.14 -17.80 -29.00
C ILE A 182 -6.51 -18.11 -29.59
N GLY A 183 -6.70 -17.94 -30.90
CA GLY A 183 -7.96 -18.26 -31.58
C GLY A 183 -8.25 -19.77 -31.59
N GLU A 184 -7.21 -20.59 -31.75
CA GLU A 184 -7.28 -22.05 -31.71
C GLU A 184 -7.64 -22.56 -30.32
N VAL A 185 -7.13 -21.92 -29.27
CA VAL A 185 -7.40 -22.33 -27.89
C VAL A 185 -8.72 -21.76 -27.39
N PHE A 186 -8.96 -20.45 -27.49
CA PHE A 186 -10.09 -19.77 -26.85
C PHE A 186 -11.29 -19.51 -27.78
N GLY A 187 -11.13 -19.82 -29.07
CA GLY A 187 -12.05 -19.44 -30.13
C GLY A 187 -11.84 -17.99 -30.58
N ASP A 188 -12.33 -17.68 -31.78
CA ASP A 188 -12.31 -16.32 -32.29
C ASP A 188 -13.10 -15.37 -31.38
N TYR A 189 -12.54 -14.17 -31.20
CA TYR A 189 -13.19 -13.09 -30.46
C TYR A 189 -13.48 -11.91 -31.38
N ASN A 190 -14.41 -11.04 -30.97
CA ASN A 190 -14.73 -9.84 -31.73
C ASN A 190 -13.62 -8.79 -31.55
N PRO A 191 -12.86 -8.43 -32.61
CA PRO A 191 -11.70 -7.53 -32.49
C PRO A 191 -12.06 -6.13 -31.99
N LYS A 192 -13.32 -5.67 -32.10
CA LYS A 192 -13.74 -4.35 -31.60
C LYS A 192 -13.75 -4.26 -30.07
N VAL A 193 -13.95 -5.39 -29.40
CA VAL A 193 -14.21 -5.44 -27.95
C VAL A 193 -13.21 -6.27 -27.17
N GLY A 194 -12.40 -7.07 -27.86
CA GLY A 194 -11.43 -7.97 -27.25
C GLY A 194 -12.09 -9.16 -26.58
N ALA A 195 -11.42 -9.69 -25.55
CA ALA A 195 -11.90 -10.82 -24.76
C ALA A 195 -11.89 -10.49 -23.26
N TRP A 196 -12.51 -11.37 -22.48
CA TRP A 196 -12.58 -11.26 -21.03
C TRP A 196 -12.22 -12.57 -20.36
N ILE A 197 -11.67 -12.47 -19.16
CA ILE A 197 -11.29 -13.61 -18.33
C ILE A 197 -11.69 -13.32 -16.88
N ARG A 198 -12.10 -14.35 -16.16
CA ARG A 198 -12.33 -14.29 -14.71
C ARG A 198 -11.01 -14.57 -14.01
N PHE A 199 -10.83 -13.99 -12.83
CA PHE A 199 -9.60 -14.09 -12.06
C PHE A 199 -9.69 -15.07 -10.89
N ASN A 200 -10.90 -15.44 -10.46
CA ASN A 200 -11.10 -16.46 -9.44
C ASN A 200 -11.47 -17.81 -10.08
N PRO A 201 -11.01 -18.93 -9.51
CA PRO A 201 -11.30 -20.27 -10.02
C PRO A 201 -12.79 -20.62 -9.88
N LEU A 202 -13.26 -21.47 -10.80
CA LEU A 202 -14.66 -21.89 -10.87
C LEU A 202 -14.82 -23.40 -10.62
N ASP A 203 -16.06 -23.85 -10.45
CA ASP A 203 -16.42 -25.25 -10.26
C ASP A 203 -16.61 -26.05 -11.56
N GLY A 204 -16.46 -25.40 -12.71
CA GLY A 204 -16.68 -25.95 -14.05
C GLY A 204 -18.15 -26.17 -14.46
N LYS A 205 -19.11 -25.92 -13.57
CA LYS A 205 -20.55 -26.08 -13.82
C LYS A 205 -21.23 -24.76 -14.20
N GLY A 206 -20.62 -23.64 -13.83
CA GLY A 206 -21.10 -22.34 -14.19
C GLY A 206 -20.12 -21.21 -13.99
N CYS A 207 -20.62 -19.99 -14.21
CA CYS A 207 -19.84 -18.77 -14.36
C CYS A 207 -20.40 -17.63 -13.50
N LYS A 208 -21.18 -17.98 -12.47
CA LYS A 208 -21.78 -17.06 -11.51
C LYS A 208 -20.97 -17.07 -10.22
N ASP A 209 -21.31 -16.17 -9.30
CA ASP A 209 -20.65 -16.09 -7.98
C ASP A 209 -20.78 -17.39 -7.17
N GLU A 210 -21.89 -18.13 -7.30
CA GLU A 210 -22.10 -19.44 -6.66
C GLU A 210 -21.16 -20.55 -7.17
N ASN A 211 -20.54 -20.33 -8.35
CA ASN A 211 -19.61 -21.27 -8.96
C ASN A 211 -18.15 -20.97 -8.62
N VAL A 212 -17.86 -19.89 -7.88
CA VAL A 212 -16.50 -19.56 -7.46
C VAL A 212 -16.05 -20.53 -6.38
N THR A 213 -14.94 -21.22 -6.62
CA THR A 213 -14.41 -22.24 -5.71
C THR A 213 -13.46 -21.67 -4.67
N ASP A 214 -12.80 -20.55 -4.98
CA ASP A 214 -11.84 -19.89 -4.10
C ASP A 214 -11.88 -18.36 -4.27
N PHE A 215 -11.86 -17.63 -3.16
CA PHE A 215 -12.03 -16.17 -3.11
C PHE A 215 -10.68 -15.46 -3.00
N ARG A 216 -9.80 -15.75 -3.97
CA ARG A 216 -8.39 -15.32 -3.96
C ARG A 216 -8.21 -13.85 -4.29
N TYR A 217 -8.97 -13.32 -5.25
CA TYR A 217 -8.74 -11.98 -5.78
C TYR A 217 -10.00 -11.15 -5.94
N ALA A 218 -9.81 -9.84 -6.05
CA ALA A 218 -10.82 -8.88 -6.51
C ALA A 218 -10.26 -7.96 -7.60
N LEU A 219 -11.16 -7.44 -8.43
CA LEU A 219 -10.79 -6.45 -9.45
C LEU A 219 -10.83 -5.05 -8.86
N VAL A 220 -9.72 -4.32 -9.02
CA VAL A 220 -9.66 -2.86 -8.87
C VAL A 220 -9.43 -2.27 -10.26
N GLU A 221 -10.38 -1.46 -10.73
CA GLU A 221 -10.27 -0.72 -11.98
C GLU A 221 -10.91 0.66 -11.83
N SER A 222 -10.41 1.61 -12.62
CA SER A 222 -11.06 2.91 -12.83
C SER A 222 -10.93 3.31 -14.30
N ASP A 223 -11.95 3.94 -14.86
CA ASP A 223 -11.94 4.48 -16.23
C ASP A 223 -12.09 6.02 -16.26
N SER A 224 -12.13 6.64 -15.08
CA SER A 224 -12.37 8.08 -14.90
C SER A 224 -11.10 8.92 -14.78
N MET A 225 -9.93 8.29 -14.73
CA MET A 225 -8.62 8.93 -14.59
C MET A 225 -7.62 8.39 -15.61
N GLY A 226 -6.51 9.11 -15.81
CA GLY A 226 -5.46 8.72 -16.75
C GLY A 226 -4.79 7.39 -16.36
N ILE A 227 -4.23 6.68 -17.33
CA ILE A 227 -3.55 5.39 -17.07
C ILE A 227 -2.36 5.56 -16.12
N ASP A 228 -1.56 6.61 -16.31
CA ASP A 228 -0.42 6.89 -15.44
C ASP A 228 -0.87 7.23 -14.02
N GLU A 229 -1.99 7.95 -13.85
CA GLU A 229 -2.56 8.29 -12.55
C GLU A 229 -3.08 7.03 -11.84
N GLN A 230 -3.76 6.14 -12.57
CA GLN A 230 -4.18 4.84 -12.03
C GLN A 230 -2.97 4.05 -11.54
N TYR A 231 -1.91 3.98 -12.35
CA TYR A 231 -0.71 3.23 -12.00
C TYR A 231 0.02 3.84 -10.82
N GLU A 232 0.13 5.16 -10.75
CA GLU A 232 0.72 5.89 -9.63
C GLU A 232 -0.03 5.61 -8.33
N VAL A 233 -1.37 5.63 -8.34
CA VAL A 233 -2.14 5.32 -7.13
C VAL A 233 -1.96 3.86 -6.72
N ILE A 234 -1.95 2.91 -7.67
CA ILE A 234 -1.69 1.49 -7.38
C ILE A 234 -0.32 1.31 -6.70
N GLN A 235 0.72 1.96 -7.22
CA GLN A 235 2.08 1.90 -6.67
C GLN A 235 2.18 2.57 -5.30
N ARG A 236 1.61 3.77 -5.15
CA ARG A 236 1.64 4.53 -3.90
C ARG A 236 0.91 3.82 -2.75
N LEU A 237 -0.18 3.13 -3.07
CA LEU A 237 -0.92 2.32 -2.09
C LEU A 237 -0.30 0.95 -1.86
N GLU A 238 0.79 0.62 -2.56
CA GLU A 238 1.43 -0.70 -2.52
C GLU A 238 0.41 -1.86 -2.59
N LEU A 239 -0.65 -1.67 -3.40
CA LEU A 239 -1.73 -2.65 -3.49
C LEU A 239 -1.15 -4.03 -3.80
N PRO A 240 -1.62 -5.12 -3.16
CA PRO A 240 -1.06 -6.44 -3.37
C PRO A 240 -1.60 -7.03 -4.67
N VAL A 241 -1.08 -6.55 -5.80
CA VAL A 241 -1.58 -6.89 -7.15
C VAL A 241 -0.88 -8.15 -7.64
N ALA A 242 -1.66 -9.20 -7.86
CA ALA A 242 -1.20 -10.43 -8.47
C ALA A 242 -0.91 -10.23 -9.96
N CYS A 243 -1.84 -9.64 -10.71
CA CYS A 243 -1.70 -9.30 -12.13
C CYS A 243 -2.22 -7.91 -12.42
N LEU A 244 -1.46 -7.10 -13.17
CA LEU A 244 -1.90 -5.81 -13.68
C LEU A 244 -2.05 -5.86 -15.20
N VAL A 245 -3.27 -5.67 -15.70
CA VAL A 245 -3.57 -5.79 -17.14
C VAL A 245 -3.99 -4.45 -17.72
N HIS A 246 -3.40 -4.07 -18.85
CA HIS A 246 -3.85 -2.93 -19.63
C HIS A 246 -5.10 -3.30 -20.45
N SER A 247 -6.20 -2.55 -20.32
CA SER A 247 -7.48 -2.94 -20.96
C SER A 247 -7.56 -2.75 -22.48
N GLY A 248 -6.48 -2.21 -23.06
CA GLY A 248 -6.43 -1.75 -24.45
C GLY A 248 -7.12 -0.41 -24.68
N LYS A 249 -7.65 0.27 -23.65
CA LYS A 249 -8.22 1.63 -23.79
C LYS A 249 -7.74 2.60 -22.72
N LYS A 250 -8.51 2.79 -21.65
CA LYS A 250 -8.31 3.84 -20.64
C LYS A 250 -8.29 3.31 -19.20
N SER A 251 -8.23 1.99 -19.02
CA SER A 251 -8.31 1.39 -17.69
C SER A 251 -7.22 0.35 -17.48
N LEU A 252 -6.73 0.31 -16.24
CA LEU A 252 -5.92 -0.76 -15.71
C LEU A 252 -6.80 -1.68 -14.88
N HIS A 253 -6.64 -2.97 -15.13
CA HIS A 253 -7.31 -4.02 -14.37
C HIS A 253 -6.30 -4.60 -13.40
N ALA A 254 -6.31 -4.10 -12.16
CA ALA A 254 -5.50 -4.64 -11.09
C ALA A 254 -6.25 -5.81 -10.42
N ILE A 255 -5.71 -7.01 -10.54
CA ILE A 255 -6.20 -8.21 -9.86
C ILE A 255 -5.50 -8.27 -8.50
N VAL A 256 -6.22 -7.90 -7.44
CA VAL A 256 -5.66 -7.68 -6.10
C VAL A 256 -5.93 -8.89 -5.21
N HIS A 257 -4.92 -9.33 -4.47
CA HIS A 257 -5.05 -10.36 -3.45
C HIS A 257 -6.11 -9.98 -2.40
N ILE A 258 -6.99 -10.94 -2.12
CA ILE A 258 -8.01 -10.88 -1.07
C ILE A 258 -7.88 -12.10 -0.15
N ASP A 259 -7.53 -13.28 -0.68
CA ASP A 259 -7.23 -14.52 0.05
C ASP A 259 -8.26 -14.84 1.15
N ALA A 260 -9.55 -14.71 0.84
CA ALA A 260 -10.63 -14.90 1.81
C ALA A 260 -11.04 -16.37 1.91
N GLY A 261 -11.23 -16.87 3.14
CA GLY A 261 -11.64 -18.26 3.36
C GLY A 261 -13.12 -18.53 3.07
N ASN A 262 -13.94 -17.48 2.91
CA ASN A 262 -15.35 -17.59 2.58
C ASN A 262 -15.91 -16.28 2.00
N HIS A 263 -17.12 -16.34 1.46
CA HIS A 263 -17.78 -15.21 0.81
C HIS A 263 -18.06 -14.01 1.75
N ALA A 264 -18.32 -14.24 3.03
CA ALA A 264 -18.58 -13.15 3.98
C ALA A 264 -17.30 -12.35 4.26
N GLU A 265 -16.19 -13.07 4.49
CA GLU A 265 -14.87 -12.49 4.63
C GLU A 265 -14.41 -11.78 3.34
N TYR A 266 -14.65 -12.39 2.17
CA TYR A 266 -14.36 -11.79 0.87
C TYR A 266 -15.01 -10.41 0.74
N ARG A 267 -16.31 -10.30 1.04
CA ARG A 267 -17.02 -9.03 1.01
C ARG A 267 -16.39 -7.99 1.93
N GLN A 268 -16.06 -8.36 3.17
CA GLN A 268 -15.46 -7.44 4.14
C GLN A 268 -14.09 -6.93 3.67
N ARG A 269 -13.23 -7.82 3.15
CA ARG A 269 -11.90 -7.45 2.65
C ARG A 269 -11.98 -6.57 1.40
N VAL A 270 -12.89 -6.88 0.48
CA VAL A 270 -13.15 -6.07 -0.72
C VAL A 270 -13.72 -4.69 -0.37
N ASP A 271 -14.64 -4.61 0.59
CA ASP A 271 -15.19 -3.34 1.07
C ASP A 271 -14.07 -2.47 1.65
N PHE A 272 -13.21 -3.03 2.48
CA PHE A 272 -12.04 -2.34 3.03
C PHE A 272 -11.09 -1.85 1.93
N LEU A 273 -10.72 -2.73 0.99
CA LEU A 273 -9.87 -2.37 -0.17
C LEU A 273 -10.46 -1.19 -0.96
N TYR A 274 -11.75 -1.26 -1.28
CA TYR A 274 -12.43 -0.24 -2.08
C TYR A 274 -12.55 1.08 -1.31
N ASP A 275 -12.71 1.05 0.00
CA ASP A 275 -12.74 2.25 0.82
C ASP A 275 -11.39 2.98 0.82
N ILE A 276 -10.29 2.24 0.96
CA ILE A 276 -8.93 2.80 0.87
C ILE A 276 -8.68 3.38 -0.52
N CYS A 277 -8.97 2.65 -1.59
CA CYS A 277 -8.77 3.12 -2.94
C CYS A 277 -9.59 4.39 -3.24
N ARG A 278 -10.86 4.44 -2.83
CA ARG A 278 -11.72 5.63 -2.99
C ARG A 278 -11.19 6.84 -2.22
N LYS A 279 -10.81 6.66 -0.95
CA LYS A 279 -10.20 7.72 -0.14
C LYS A 279 -8.87 8.22 -0.71
N SER A 280 -8.24 7.45 -1.59
CA SER A 280 -6.94 7.76 -2.18
C SER A 280 -7.03 8.23 -3.63
N GLY A 281 -8.26 8.51 -4.11
CA GLY A 281 -8.53 9.12 -5.42
C GLY A 281 -8.99 8.16 -6.52
N LEU A 282 -9.00 6.84 -6.31
CA LEU A 282 -9.51 5.89 -7.31
C LEU A 282 -11.04 5.83 -7.28
N SER A 283 -11.68 6.32 -8.35
CA SER A 283 -13.13 6.13 -8.54
C SER A 283 -13.40 4.71 -9.04
N ILE A 284 -13.76 3.81 -8.13
CA ILE A 284 -14.05 2.41 -8.42
C ILE A 284 -15.56 2.19 -8.60
N ASP A 285 -15.95 1.45 -9.62
CA ASP A 285 -17.33 0.98 -9.80
C ASP A 285 -17.69 -0.06 -8.72
N LYS A 286 -18.70 0.26 -7.90
CA LYS A 286 -19.23 -0.64 -6.86
C LYS A 286 -19.75 -1.97 -7.41
N GLN A 287 -20.08 -2.05 -8.70
CA GLN A 287 -20.53 -3.28 -9.35
C GLN A 287 -19.39 -4.31 -9.54
N ASN A 288 -18.13 -3.91 -9.40
CA ASN A 288 -16.97 -4.79 -9.58
C ASN A 288 -16.65 -5.67 -8.36
N ARG A 289 -17.44 -5.56 -7.28
CA ARG A 289 -17.22 -6.29 -6.03
C ARG A 289 -17.51 -7.79 -6.12
N ASN A 290 -18.17 -8.27 -7.18
CA ASN A 290 -18.60 -9.66 -7.25
C ASN A 290 -17.41 -10.60 -7.55
N PRO A 291 -17.32 -11.77 -6.89
CA PRO A 291 -16.16 -12.67 -7.00
C PRO A 291 -16.00 -13.33 -8.36
N SER A 292 -17.07 -13.45 -9.16
CA SER A 292 -17.02 -13.98 -10.54
C SER A 292 -16.91 -12.89 -11.61
N ARG A 293 -16.35 -11.71 -11.25
CA ARG A 293 -16.27 -10.56 -12.17
C ARG A 293 -15.35 -10.85 -13.36
N LEU A 294 -15.72 -10.30 -14.51
CA LEU A 294 -14.89 -10.32 -15.70
C LEU A 294 -13.84 -9.21 -15.64
N SER A 295 -12.60 -9.57 -15.90
CA SER A 295 -11.50 -8.67 -16.21
C SER A 295 -11.15 -8.74 -17.71
N ARG A 296 -10.30 -7.84 -18.21
CA ARG A 296 -9.74 -7.99 -19.56
C ARG A 296 -8.75 -9.12 -19.61
N MET A 297 -8.88 -9.92 -20.67
CA MET A 297 -7.97 -10.99 -20.97
C MET A 297 -6.72 -10.41 -21.63
N PRO A 298 -5.51 -10.64 -21.10
CA PRO A 298 -4.29 -10.25 -21.82
C PRO A 298 -4.05 -11.19 -23.01
N GLY A 299 -3.23 -10.75 -23.96
CA GLY A 299 -2.89 -11.50 -25.17
C GLY A 299 -3.82 -11.27 -26.36
N VAL A 300 -4.80 -10.36 -26.28
CA VAL A 300 -5.73 -10.11 -27.39
C VAL A 300 -5.75 -8.64 -27.82
N LEU A 301 -6.31 -8.38 -29.00
CA LEU A 301 -6.50 -7.03 -29.50
C LEU A 301 -7.92 -6.52 -29.24
N ARG A 302 -8.04 -5.24 -28.93
CA ARG A 302 -9.30 -4.54 -28.79
C ARG A 302 -9.21 -3.24 -29.57
N ASP A 303 -9.96 -3.16 -30.66
CA ASP A 303 -10.02 -1.98 -31.52
C ASP A 303 -8.62 -1.59 -32.04
N GLY A 304 -7.84 -2.61 -32.41
CA GLY A 304 -6.44 -2.46 -32.83
C GLY A 304 -5.42 -2.23 -31.69
N ARG A 305 -5.87 -2.08 -30.44
CA ARG A 305 -4.99 -1.85 -29.28
C ARG A 305 -4.75 -3.12 -28.47
N LYS A 306 -3.59 -3.23 -27.84
CA LYS A 306 -3.18 -4.44 -27.10
C LYS A 306 -3.86 -4.50 -25.73
N GLN A 307 -4.49 -5.62 -25.42
CA GLN A 307 -4.78 -6.02 -24.04
C GLN A 307 -3.59 -6.86 -23.58
N PHE A 308 -2.76 -6.32 -22.69
CA PHE A 308 -1.46 -6.92 -22.36
C PHE A 308 -1.21 -6.91 -20.86
N LEU A 309 -0.38 -7.85 -20.42
CA LEU A 309 0.06 -7.94 -19.03
C LEU A 309 1.16 -6.91 -18.79
N ILE A 310 0.92 -5.98 -17.85
CA ILE A 310 1.90 -4.96 -17.47
C ILE A 310 2.94 -5.54 -16.52
N GLY A 311 2.49 -6.40 -15.60
CA GLY A 311 3.36 -7.06 -14.64
C GLY A 311 2.58 -7.92 -13.65
N THR A 312 3.33 -8.69 -12.88
CA THR A 312 2.83 -9.58 -11.82
C THR A 312 3.49 -9.22 -10.49
N HIS A 313 2.86 -9.60 -9.38
CA HIS A 313 3.37 -9.41 -8.01
C HIS A 313 3.85 -7.97 -7.73
N ILE A 314 2.97 -7.01 -7.97
CA ILE A 314 3.24 -5.58 -7.73
C ILE A 314 2.76 -5.24 -6.32
N GLY A 315 3.56 -4.47 -5.58
CA GLY A 315 3.22 -4.03 -4.22
C GLY A 315 3.48 -5.11 -3.18
N ARG A 316 2.60 -5.19 -2.19
CA ARG A 316 2.70 -6.12 -1.06
C ARG A 316 2.37 -7.56 -1.47
N GLU A 317 2.88 -8.53 -0.71
CA GLU A 317 2.76 -9.96 -1.07
C GLU A 317 1.36 -10.54 -0.81
N SER A 318 0.59 -9.97 0.12
CA SER A 318 -0.72 -10.49 0.50
C SER A 318 -1.65 -9.39 1.00
N PHE A 319 -2.95 -9.68 1.03
CA PHE A 319 -3.94 -8.77 1.63
C PHE A 319 -3.63 -8.46 3.10
N LYS A 320 -3.13 -9.45 3.84
CA LYS A 320 -2.85 -9.31 5.28
C LYS A 320 -1.69 -8.33 5.52
N ASP A 321 -0.56 -8.55 4.85
CA ASP A 321 0.62 -7.67 4.92
C ASP A 321 0.27 -6.24 4.49
N TRP A 322 -0.46 -6.13 3.38
CA TRP A 322 -0.96 -4.85 2.90
C TRP A 322 -1.87 -4.13 3.90
N LYS A 323 -2.80 -4.86 4.53
CA LYS A 323 -3.72 -4.29 5.51
C LYS A 323 -2.98 -3.78 6.75
N GLU A 324 -2.05 -4.56 7.29
CA GLU A 324 -1.24 -4.15 8.45
C GLU A 324 -0.41 -2.90 8.12
N TRP A 325 0.18 -2.86 6.92
CA TRP A 325 0.93 -1.70 6.44
C TRP A 325 0.03 -0.46 6.27
N ILE A 326 -1.10 -0.56 5.56
CA ILE A 326 -1.94 0.61 5.29
C ILE A 326 -2.56 1.18 6.57
N GLU A 327 -2.89 0.34 7.54
CA GLU A 327 -3.36 0.77 8.86
C GLU A 327 -2.24 1.45 9.66
N SER A 328 -0.98 1.01 9.54
CA SER A 328 0.16 1.66 10.19
C SER A 328 0.53 3.02 9.58
N VAL A 329 0.40 3.17 8.26
CA VAL A 329 0.70 4.43 7.55
C VAL A 329 -0.42 5.45 7.73
N ARG A 330 -1.66 4.99 7.89
CA ARG A 330 -2.84 5.80 8.18
C ARG A 330 -3.14 5.89 9.68
N ASP A 331 -2.13 5.80 10.56
CA ASP A 331 -2.36 6.02 11.99
C ASP A 331 -3.09 7.37 12.15
N ASP A 332 -4.38 7.32 12.49
CA ASP A 332 -5.35 8.42 12.55
C ASP A 332 -5.02 9.29 13.79
N LEU A 333 -3.75 9.68 13.93
CA LEU A 333 -3.34 10.68 14.89
C LEU A 333 -3.99 12.00 14.45
N PRO A 334 -4.70 12.71 15.36
CA PRO A 334 -5.19 14.02 15.04
C PRO A 334 -4.01 14.91 14.63
N ASP A 335 -4.29 15.90 13.79
CA ASP A 335 -3.29 16.89 13.41
C ASP A 335 -2.62 17.44 14.69
N PRO A 336 -1.28 17.52 14.74
CA PRO A 336 -0.60 18.06 15.90
C PRO A 336 -1.04 19.51 16.14
N GLU A 337 -1.78 19.72 17.22
CA GLU A 337 -2.19 21.06 17.65
C GLU A 337 -1.02 21.77 18.37
N SER A 338 -0.83 23.07 18.09
CA SER A 338 0.17 23.87 18.79
C SER A 338 -0.24 24.10 20.26
N LEU A 339 0.69 23.84 21.19
CA LEU A 339 0.47 24.06 22.62
C LEU A 339 0.65 25.52 23.05
N GLU A 340 1.05 26.43 22.14
CA GLU A 340 1.34 27.84 22.47
C GLU A 340 0.19 28.54 23.19
N ALA A 341 -1.06 28.30 22.76
CA ALA A 341 -2.25 28.92 23.34
C ALA A 341 -2.59 28.42 24.76
N VAL A 342 -2.04 27.28 25.18
CA VAL A 342 -2.36 26.63 26.47
C VAL A 342 -1.12 26.36 27.32
N TRP A 343 0.08 26.76 26.88
CA TRP A 343 1.34 26.46 27.54
C TRP A 343 1.41 27.03 28.96
N ASP A 344 0.98 28.29 29.10
CA ASP A 344 0.93 28.99 30.39
C ASP A 344 -0.38 28.72 31.16
N CYS A 345 -1.33 28.01 30.54
CA CYS A 345 -2.64 27.71 31.11
C CYS A 345 -3.06 26.26 30.80
N LEU A 346 -2.25 25.31 31.27
CA LEU A 346 -2.52 23.89 31.05
C LEU A 346 -3.90 23.51 31.62
N PRO A 347 -4.65 22.64 30.92
CA PRO A 347 -5.95 22.19 31.38
C PRO A 347 -5.84 21.51 32.74
N LYS A 348 -6.84 21.75 33.59
CA LYS A 348 -6.91 21.09 34.91
C LYS A 348 -7.04 19.59 34.71
N LEU A 349 -6.26 18.83 35.46
CA LEU A 349 -6.35 17.37 35.47
C LEU A 349 -7.77 16.93 35.83
N SER A 350 -8.30 15.95 35.09
CA SER A 350 -9.59 15.31 35.40
C SER A 350 -9.61 14.82 36.84
N PRO A 351 -10.74 14.90 37.56
CA PRO A 351 -10.82 14.48 38.95
C PRO A 351 -10.46 12.98 39.10
N PRO A 352 -9.86 12.59 40.25
CA PRO A 352 -9.54 11.19 40.50
C PRO A 352 -10.81 10.33 40.59
N LEU A 353 -10.78 9.18 39.92
CA LEU A 353 -11.74 8.09 40.12
C LEU A 353 -11.26 7.15 41.24
N ILE A 354 -9.96 6.85 41.24
CA ILE A 354 -9.23 6.14 42.30
C ILE A 354 -8.08 7.06 42.70
N ASP A 355 -8.07 7.53 43.94
CA ASP A 355 -7.10 8.54 44.37
C ASP A 355 -5.65 8.04 44.23
N GLY A 356 -4.79 8.89 43.66
CA GLY A 356 -3.40 8.55 43.35
C GLY A 356 -3.17 7.48 42.27
N VAL A 357 -4.22 6.86 41.69
CA VAL A 357 -4.11 5.75 40.74
C VAL A 357 -4.72 6.07 39.39
N LEU A 358 -5.98 6.49 39.35
CA LEU A 358 -6.76 6.60 38.11
C LEU A 358 -7.65 7.85 38.11
N ARG A 359 -7.61 8.63 37.04
CA ARG A 359 -8.50 9.79 36.82
C ARG A 359 -9.66 9.42 35.91
N GLN A 360 -10.76 10.14 36.02
CA GLN A 360 -11.92 9.94 35.15
C GLN A 360 -11.52 10.13 33.68
N GLY A 361 -11.95 9.19 32.82
CA GLY A 361 -11.60 9.15 31.40
C GLY A 361 -10.33 8.37 31.05
N HIS A 362 -9.51 8.00 32.04
CA HIS A 362 -8.31 7.17 31.81
C HIS A 362 -8.64 5.68 31.77
N LYS A 363 -7.79 4.90 31.08
CA LYS A 363 -7.87 3.43 31.02
C LYS A 363 -6.88 2.81 32.00
N MET A 364 -7.32 1.80 32.77
CA MET A 364 -6.48 1.00 33.68
C MET A 364 -6.47 -0.46 33.24
N LEU A 365 -5.28 -1.06 33.16
CA LEU A 365 -5.10 -2.49 32.90
C LEU A 365 -4.66 -3.22 34.17
N ILE A 366 -5.43 -4.23 34.60
CA ILE A 366 -5.05 -5.12 35.71
C ILE A 366 -4.50 -6.43 35.13
N ALA A 367 -3.20 -6.64 35.28
CA ALA A 367 -2.50 -7.83 34.79
C ALA A 367 -2.01 -8.72 35.94
N GLY A 368 -1.91 -10.03 35.68
CA GLY A 368 -1.44 -11.00 36.66
C GLY A 368 -1.70 -12.46 36.23
N PRO A 369 -1.04 -13.44 36.88
CA PRO A 369 -1.17 -14.87 36.52
C PRO A 369 -2.60 -15.41 36.57
N SER A 370 -2.81 -16.59 35.98
CA SER A 370 -4.09 -17.30 36.11
C SER A 370 -4.40 -17.57 37.59
N LYS A 371 -5.67 -17.43 37.98
CA LYS A 371 -6.17 -17.58 39.36
C LYS A 371 -5.63 -16.58 40.40
N ALA A 372 -4.95 -15.50 39.99
CA ALA A 372 -4.46 -14.45 40.89
C ALA A 372 -5.54 -13.49 41.44
N GLY A 373 -6.83 -13.82 41.33
CA GLY A 373 -7.93 -13.01 41.89
C GLY A 373 -8.34 -11.75 41.11
N LYS A 374 -7.82 -11.51 39.90
CA LYS A 374 -8.11 -10.29 39.09
C LYS A 374 -9.61 -9.96 38.96
N SER A 375 -10.43 -10.98 38.67
CA SER A 375 -11.88 -10.79 38.53
C SER A 375 -12.55 -10.39 39.84
N PHE A 376 -12.10 -10.95 40.98
CA PHE A 376 -12.62 -10.56 42.30
C PHE A 376 -12.21 -9.13 42.65
N ALA A 377 -10.96 -8.74 42.35
CA ALA A 377 -10.49 -7.37 42.56
C ALA A 377 -11.30 -6.36 41.73
N LEU A 378 -11.68 -6.70 40.48
CA LEU A 378 -12.55 -5.86 39.66
C LEU A 378 -13.98 -5.76 40.21
N ILE A 379 -14.55 -6.86 40.72
CA ILE A 379 -15.87 -6.85 41.35
C ILE A 379 -15.85 -5.97 42.61
N GLU A 380 -14.80 -6.08 43.43
CA GLU A 380 -14.61 -5.23 44.61
C GLU A 380 -14.47 -3.76 44.22
N LEU A 381 -13.72 -3.45 43.16
CA LEU A 381 -13.58 -2.09 42.63
C LEU A 381 -14.93 -1.50 42.23
N CYS A 382 -15.79 -2.29 41.58
CA CYS A 382 -17.15 -1.87 41.25
C CYS A 382 -17.92 -1.47 42.52
N ILE A 383 -17.87 -2.28 43.57
CA ILE A 383 -18.55 -1.97 44.85
C ILE A 383 -17.95 -0.71 45.49
N ALA A 384 -16.62 -0.60 45.52
CA ALA A 384 -15.91 0.54 46.07
C ALA A 384 -16.27 1.85 45.36
N ILE A 385 -16.38 1.85 44.03
CA ILE A 385 -16.85 3.01 43.25
C ILE A 385 -18.33 3.29 43.52
N ALA A 386 -19.20 2.26 43.55
CA ALA A 386 -20.63 2.46 43.79
C ALA A 386 -20.91 3.07 45.17
N GLU A 387 -20.11 2.69 46.17
CA GLU A 387 -20.27 3.15 47.56
C GLU A 387 -19.41 4.36 47.92
N GLY A 388 -18.36 4.65 47.14
CA GLY A 388 -17.36 5.66 47.48
C GLY A 388 -16.45 5.22 48.62
N ARG A 389 -16.07 3.94 48.66
CA ARG A 389 -15.17 3.36 49.67
C ARG A 389 -13.77 3.16 49.11
N GLU A 390 -12.85 2.76 49.97
CA GLU A 390 -11.52 2.35 49.55
C GLU A 390 -11.58 1.03 48.77
N TRP A 391 -10.85 0.97 47.67
CA TRP A 391 -10.50 -0.26 46.98
C TRP A 391 -9.03 -0.57 47.26
N LEU A 392 -8.78 -1.74 47.86
CA LEU A 392 -7.49 -2.11 48.44
C LEU A 392 -7.03 -1.12 49.53
N SER A 393 -6.40 -0.01 49.15
CA SER A 393 -5.97 1.06 50.07
C SER A 393 -6.14 2.46 49.45
N TRP A 394 -6.79 2.55 48.29
CA TRP A 394 -7.00 3.79 47.57
C TRP A 394 -8.46 4.20 47.63
N GLN A 395 -8.71 5.45 47.99
CA GLN A 395 -10.05 6.01 48.08
C GLN A 395 -10.69 6.11 46.68
N CYS A 396 -11.87 5.52 46.49
CA CYS A 396 -12.63 5.67 45.26
C CYS A 396 -13.65 6.82 45.35
N THR A 397 -13.84 7.52 44.24
CA THR A 397 -14.90 8.50 44.09
C THR A 397 -16.23 7.78 43.89
N LYS A 398 -17.26 8.16 44.65
CA LYS A 398 -18.60 7.58 44.53
C LYS A 398 -19.20 7.86 43.15
N GLY A 399 -19.62 6.83 42.42
CA GLY A 399 -20.12 6.97 41.07
C GLY A 399 -21.01 5.81 40.61
N LYS A 400 -21.57 5.95 39.40
CA LYS A 400 -22.22 4.83 38.72
C LYS A 400 -21.13 3.95 38.09
N VAL A 401 -21.36 2.64 38.12
CA VAL A 401 -20.48 1.61 37.55
C VAL A 401 -21.09 1.02 36.30
#